data_AF-A0A964Q1A4-F1
#
_entry.id   AF-A0A964Q1A4-F1
#
_cell.length_a   1.000
_cell.length_b   1.000
_cell.length_c   1.000
_cell.angle_alpha   90.00
_cell.angle_beta   90.00
_cell.angle_gamma   90.00
#
_symmetry.space_group_name_H-M   'P 1'
#
loop_
_entity.id
_entity.type
_entity.pdbx_description
1 polymer ?
#
loop_
_entity_poly.entity_id
_entity_poly.type
_entity_poly.pdbx_seq_one_letter_code
_entity_poly.pdbx_strand_id
1 'polypeptide(L)'
;MKLAGPLLVALAVALLLSALSLVTWRQARALERLEELDGLKRESSLLTAERNELESRVQVLESRGRVVRTARERLGMRTPSDGAGEIVLLPGATP
;
A
#
# COMPACT_ATOMS: atom_id res chain seq x y z
N MET A 1 -64.70 23.65 18.77
CA MET A 1 -63.57 23.09 17.98
C MET A 1 -62.43 24.12 17.94
N LYS A 2 -61.51 24.11 18.91
CA LYS A 2 -60.33 25.01 18.94
C LYS A 2 -59.08 24.25 19.41
N LEU A 3 -58.88 23.03 18.91
CA LEU A 3 -57.70 22.20 19.18
C LEU A 3 -56.80 22.04 17.95
N ALA A 4 -57.24 22.50 16.78
CA ALA A 4 -56.53 22.29 15.52
C ALA A 4 -55.20 23.06 15.42
N GLY A 5 -55.14 24.30 15.95
CA GLY A 5 -53.95 25.15 15.89
C GLY A 5 -52.71 24.56 16.58
N PRO A 6 -52.77 24.24 17.90
CA PRO A 6 -51.61 23.69 18.60
C PRO A 6 -51.23 22.29 18.10
N LEU A 7 -52.20 21.46 17.70
CA LEU A 7 -51.92 20.15 17.11
C LEU A 7 -51.17 20.27 15.77
N LEU A 8 -51.57 21.19 14.90
CA LEU A 8 -50.89 21.47 13.63
C LEU A 8 -49.46 21.95 13.85
N VAL A 9 -49.24 22.83 14.83
CA VAL A 9 -47.89 23.30 15.19
C VAL A 9 -47.03 22.16 15.72
N ALA A 10 -47.56 21.34 16.63
CA ALA A 10 -46.84 20.17 17.14
C ALA A 10 -46.48 19.19 16.02
N LEU A 11 -47.39 18.96 15.08
CA LEU A 11 -47.15 18.11 13.91
C LEU A 11 -46.06 18.69 12.99
N ALA A 12 -46.10 20.00 12.74
CA ALA A 12 -45.09 20.69 11.92
C ALA A 12 -43.70 20.61 12.55
N VAL A 13 -43.60 20.81 13.87
CA VAL A 13 -42.35 20.67 14.62
C VAL A 13 -41.87 19.22 14.58
N ALA A 14 -42.75 18.24 14.80
CA ALA A 14 -42.40 16.83 14.73
C ALA A 14 -41.87 16.43 13.34
N LEU A 15 -42.50 16.92 12.27
CA LEU A 15 -42.04 16.73 10.89
C LEU A 15 -40.66 17.37 10.67
N LEU A 16 -40.46 18.60 11.14
CA LEU A 16 -39.18 19.30 11.02
C LEU A 16 -38.06 18.54 11.75
N LEU A 17 -38.31 18.09 12.98
CA LEU A 17 -37.35 17.31 13.76
C LEU A 17 -37.07 15.95 13.11
N SER A 18 -38.09 15.30 12.57
CA SER A 18 -37.93 14.03 11.85
C SER A 18 -37.08 14.20 10.59
N ALA A 19 -37.33 15.25 9.82
CA ALA A 19 -36.53 15.58 8.64
C ALA A 19 -35.07 15.87 9.02
N LEU A 20 -34.85 16.66 10.08
CA LEU A 20 -33.51 16.97 10.56
C LEU A 20 -32.78 15.72 11.05
N SER A 21 -33.45 14.88 11.84
CA SER A 21 -32.88 13.62 12.35
C SER A 21 -32.53 12.65 11.22
N LEU A 22 -33.33 12.59 10.15
CA LEU A 22 -33.05 11.76 8.99
C LEU A 22 -31.82 12.25 8.24
N VAL A 23 -31.68 13.57 8.08
CA VAL A 23 -30.52 14.18 7.41
C VAL A 23 -29.25 13.97 8.22
N THR A 24 -29.27 14.20 9.53
CA THR A 24 -28.10 13.99 10.39
C THR A 24 -27.68 12.53 10.42
N TRP A 25 -28.62 11.58 10.45
CA TRP A 25 -28.31 10.16 10.32
C TRP A 25 -27.64 9.82 8.98
N ARG A 26 -28.16 10.38 7.88
CA ARG A 26 -27.56 10.19 6.55
C ARG A 26 -26.16 10.82 6.44
N GLN A 27 -25.95 11.99 7.04
CA GLN A 27 -24.66 12.66 7.09
C GLN A 27 -23.65 11.86 7.93
N ALA A 28 -24.06 11.34 9.09
CA ALA A 28 -23.22 10.49 9.92
C ALA A 28 -22.79 9.22 9.17
N ARG A 29 -23.72 8.57 8.46
CA ARG A 29 -23.39 7.42 7.60
C ARG A 29 -22.44 7.78 6.47
N ALA A 30 -22.59 8.95 5.85
CA ALA A 30 -21.67 9.37 4.80
C ALA A 30 -20.26 9.62 5.33
N LEU A 31 -20.13 10.23 6.52
CA LEU A 31 -18.84 10.46 7.18
C LEU A 31 -18.16 9.14 7.55
N GLU A 32 -18.90 8.18 8.12
CA GLU A 32 -18.38 6.85 8.46
C GLU A 32 -17.79 6.13 7.23
N ARG A 33 -18.45 6.25 6.07
CA ARG A 33 -17.94 5.69 4.81
C ARG A 33 -16.71 6.40 4.26
N LEU A 34 -16.62 7.72 4.45
CA LEU A 34 -15.44 8.48 4.04
C LEU A 34 -14.24 8.14 4.92
N GLU A 35 -14.46 7.93 6.22
CA GLU A 35 -13.41 7.51 7.15
C GLU A 35 -12.91 6.09 6.82
N GLU A 36 -13.81 5.16 6.50
CA GLU A 36 -13.47 3.82 6.02
C GLU A 36 -12.60 3.88 4.75
N LEU A 37 -12.98 4.72 3.77
CA LEU A 37 -12.23 4.91 2.54
C LEU A 37 -10.84 5.53 2.78
N ASP A 38 -10.75 6.53 3.66
CA ASP A 38 -9.48 7.16 4.02
C ASP A 38 -8.55 6.17 4.74
N GLY A 39 -9.11 5.31 5.61
CA GLY A 39 -8.38 4.21 6.23
C GLY A 39 -7.76 3.26 5.21
N LEU A 40 -8.58 2.75 4.29
CA LEU A 40 -8.13 1.86 3.21
C LEU A 40 -7.09 2.52 2.29
N LYS A 41 -7.24 3.81 2.00
CA LYS A 41 -6.28 4.55 1.17
C LYS A 41 -4.92 4.69 1.86
N ARG A 42 -4.90 4.90 3.17
CA ARG A 42 -3.65 4.95 3.96
C ARG A 42 -2.98 3.59 4.00
N GLU A 43 -3.73 2.53 4.26
CA GLU A 43 -3.21 1.15 4.26
C GLU A 43 -2.60 0.78 2.91
N SER A 44 -3.30 1.06 1.81
CA SER A 44 -2.79 0.84 0.46
C SER A 44 -1.50 1.62 0.19
N SER A 45 -1.42 2.87 0.68
CA SER A 45 -0.22 3.70 0.52
C SER A 45 0.97 3.14 1.30
N LEU A 46 0.75 2.62 2.51
CA LEU A 46 1.78 1.97 3.31
C LEU A 46 2.29 0.69 2.64
N LEU A 47 1.38 -0.19 2.22
CA LEU A 47 1.73 -1.44 1.52
C LEU A 47 2.48 -1.17 0.22
N THR A 48 2.12 -0.11 -0.51
CA THR A 48 2.84 0.30 -1.72
C THR A 48 4.26 0.77 -1.40
N ALA A 49 4.45 1.53 -0.33
CA ALA A 49 5.77 1.98 0.11
C ALA A 49 6.65 0.78 0.52
N GLU A 50 6.11 -0.16 1.31
CA GLU A 50 6.81 -1.39 1.69
C GLU A 50 7.19 -2.22 0.48
N ARG A 51 6.26 -2.40 -0.47
CA ARG A 51 6.51 -3.14 -1.71
C ARG A 51 7.64 -2.50 -2.53
N ASN A 52 7.68 -1.17 -2.61
CA ASN A 52 8.75 -0.46 -3.32
C ASN A 52 10.10 -0.57 -2.60
N GLU A 53 10.12 -0.55 -1.28
CA GLU A 53 11.34 -0.79 -0.50
C GLU A 53 11.88 -2.21 -0.74
N LEU A 54 11.00 -3.22 -0.71
CA LEU A 54 11.37 -4.61 -0.98
C LEU A 54 11.93 -4.77 -2.39
N GLU A 55 11.29 -4.19 -3.41
CA GLU A 55 11.78 -4.25 -4.78
C GLU A 55 13.15 -3.58 -4.93
N SER A 56 13.34 -2.41 -4.31
CA SER A 56 14.64 -1.74 -4.29
C SER A 56 15.72 -2.61 -3.66
N ARG A 57 15.40 -3.30 -2.56
CA ARG A 57 16.32 -4.24 -1.91
C ARG A 57 16.66 -5.43 -2.80
N VAL A 58 15.68 -6.00 -3.49
CA VAL A 58 15.91 -7.09 -4.45
C VAL A 58 16.85 -6.62 -5.56
N GLN A 59 16.57 -5.48 -6.17
CA GLN A 59 17.42 -4.92 -7.22
C GLN A 59 18.86 -4.69 -6.76
N VAL A 60 19.05 -4.18 -5.54
CA VAL A 60 20.38 -4.00 -4.94
C VAL A 60 21.06 -5.34 -4.66
N LEU A 61 20.32 -6.36 -4.24
CA LEU A 61 20.83 -7.71 -3.99
C LEU A 61 21.26 -8.42 -5.28
N GLU A 62 20.45 -8.30 -6.33
CA GLU A 62 20.71 -8.85 -7.66
C GLU A 62 21.77 -8.08 -8.43
N SER A 63 22.06 -6.83 -8.02
CA SER A 63 23.05 -6.01 -8.70
C SER A 63 24.39 -6.75 -8.84
N ARG A 64 24.86 -6.84 -10.09
CA ARG A 64 26.11 -7.54 -10.44
C ARG A 64 27.28 -7.09 -9.58
N GLY A 65 27.34 -5.81 -9.22
CA GLY A 65 28.37 -5.27 -8.31
C GLY A 65 28.36 -5.92 -6.93
N ARG A 66 27.18 -6.08 -6.31
CA ARG A 66 27.07 -6.76 -5.00
C ARG A 66 27.34 -8.27 -5.11
N VAL A 67 26.83 -8.92 -6.16
CA VAL A 67 27.05 -10.35 -6.40
C VAL A 67 28.54 -10.65 -6.60
N VAL A 68 29.20 -9.92 -7.50
CA VAL A 68 30.65 -10.07 -7.77
C VAL A 68 31.49 -9.78 -6.53
N ARG A 69 31.15 -8.73 -5.77
CA ARG A 69 31.83 -8.42 -4.50
C ARG A 69 31.70 -9.56 -3.50
N THR A 70 30.47 -10.04 -3.27
CA THR A 70 30.20 -11.12 -2.29
C THR A 70 30.87 -12.42 -2.72
N ALA A 71 30.84 -12.74 -4.02
CA ALA A 71 31.52 -13.89 -4.61
C ALA A 71 33.05 -13.82 -4.42
N ARG A 72 33.64 -12.64 -4.57
CA ARG A 72 35.07 -12.42 -4.32
C ARG A 72 35.42 -12.57 -2.84
N GLU A 73 34.66 -11.92 -1.96
CA GLU A 73 34.93 -11.90 -0.52
C GLU A 73 34.71 -13.27 0.14
N ARG A 74 33.66 -14.00 -0.23
CA ARG A 74 33.30 -15.27 0.43
C ARG A 74 33.86 -16.51 -0.26
N LEU A 75 33.98 -16.48 -1.58
CA LEU A 75 34.31 -17.66 -2.38
C LEU A 75 35.64 -17.49 -3.14
N GLY A 76 36.35 -16.37 -2.94
CA GLY A 76 37.62 -16.09 -3.62
C GLY A 76 37.49 -15.91 -5.13
N MET A 77 36.26 -15.79 -5.67
CA MET A 77 36.02 -15.76 -7.11
C MET A 77 36.48 -14.43 -7.73
N ARG A 78 37.08 -14.49 -8.92
CA ARG A 78 37.42 -13.32 -9.73
C ARG A 78 36.59 -13.29 -11.00
N THR A 79 36.16 -12.10 -11.40
CA THR A 79 35.58 -11.89 -12.71
C THR A 79 36.70 -12.05 -13.75
N PRO A 80 36.51 -12.86 -14.80
CA PRO A 80 37.50 -12.96 -15.87
C PRO A 80 37.70 -11.58 -16.51
N SER A 81 38.94 -11.27 -16.83
CA SER A 81 39.35 -9.97 -17.35
C SER A 81 38.81 -9.80 -18.78
N ASP A 82 38.02 -8.75 -19.01
CA ASP A 82 37.59 -8.23 -20.31
C ASP A 82 37.22 -9.24 -21.41
N GLY A 83 36.03 -9.85 -21.28
CA GLY A 83 35.24 -10.36 -22.42
C GLY A 83 35.81 -11.53 -23.22
N ALA A 84 37.07 -11.89 -23.02
CA ALA A 84 37.71 -13.06 -23.60
C ALA A 84 37.66 -14.19 -22.57
N GLY A 85 37.09 -15.33 -22.95
CA GLY A 85 36.97 -16.49 -22.09
C GLY A 85 38.34 -16.92 -21.55
N GLU A 86 38.55 -16.71 -20.25
CA GLU A 86 39.68 -17.28 -19.52
C GLU A 86 39.39 -18.78 -19.37
N ILE A 87 40.10 -19.62 -20.13
CA ILE A 87 39.96 -21.08 -20.08
C ILE A 87 40.66 -21.56 -18.81
N VAL A 88 39.87 -21.90 -17.78
CA VAL A 88 40.37 -22.54 -16.56
C VAL A 88 40.47 -24.04 -16.80
N LEU A 89 41.69 -24.53 -17.04
CA LEU A 89 41.96 -25.97 -17.10
C LEU A 89 41.89 -26.56 -15.70
N LEU A 90 40.83 -27.33 -15.45
CA LEU A 90 40.68 -28.12 -14.22
C LEU A 90 41.54 -29.39 -14.35
N PRO A 91 42.31 -29.77 -13.30
CA PRO A 91 43.16 -30.94 -13.34
C PRO A 91 42.30 -32.19 -13.59
N GLY A 92 42.48 -32.81 -14.77
CA GLY A 92 41.76 -34.02 -15.19
C GLY A 92 40.88 -33.87 -16.43
N ALA A 93 40.67 -32.66 -16.97
CA ALA A 93 40.01 -32.47 -18.25
C ALA A 93 41.05 -32.48 -19.38
N THR A 94 41.19 -33.61 -20.08
CA THR A 94 41.89 -33.68 -21.38
C THR A 94 41.07 -32.94 -22.46
N PRO A 95 41.75 -32.32 -23.45
CA PRO A 95 41.14 -31.41 -24.42
C PRO A 95 40.04 -32.03 -25.29
#